data_AF-A0AAV3P5M7-F1
#
_entry.id   AF-A0AAV3P5M7-F1
#
_cell.length_a   1.000
_cell.length_b   1.000
_cell.length_c   1.000
_cell.angle_alpha   90.00
_cell.angle_beta   90.00
_cell.angle_gamma   90.00
#
_symmetry.space_group_name_H-M   'P 1'
#
loop_
_entity.id
_entity.type
_entity.pdbx_description
1 polymer ?
#
loop_
_entity_poly.entity_id
_entity_poly.type
_entity_poly.pdbx_seq_one_letter_code
_entity_poly.pdbx_strand_id
1 'polypeptide(L)' 'MEGNQEEINARTWKVVLTRWKTPTRNNAEGVVVVNEEENWTNDEAELSLENNKALNAIFYAVDAEVFKLISACIVAKEA' A
#
# COMPACT_ATOMS: atom_id res chain seq x y z
N MET A 1 10.91 22.58 8.28
CA MET A 1 9.70 22.66 7.46
C MET A 1 8.78 21.57 7.96
N GLU A 2 7.81 21.92 8.80
CA GLU A 2 6.72 21.01 9.14
C GLU A 2 5.86 20.90 7.87
N GLY A 3 6.01 19.79 7.14
CA GLY A 3 5.08 19.44 6.08
C GLY A 3 3.74 19.13 6.74
N ASN A 4 2.66 19.79 6.29
CA ASN A 4 1.31 19.40 6.66
C ASN A 4 1.10 17.94 6.24
N GLN A 5 1.19 17.02 7.19
CA GLN A 5 0.85 15.62 7.00
C GLN A 5 -0.66 15.54 6.76
N GLU A 6 -1.07 15.10 5.56
CA GLU A 6 -2.48 14.80 5.32
C GLU A 6 -2.94 13.71 6.29
N GLU A 7 -4.04 13.97 7.00
CA GLU A 7 -4.64 13.03 7.94
C GLU A 7 -5.18 11.82 7.17
N ILE A 8 -4.84 10.61 7.63
CA ILE A 8 -5.35 9.36 7.04
C ILE A 8 -6.86 9.30 7.29
N ASN A 9 -7.66 9.36 6.22
CA ASN A 9 -9.10 9.19 6.34
C ASN A 9 -9.49 7.71 6.43
N ALA A 10 -10.76 7.43 6.77
CA ALA A 10 -11.25 6.07 6.96
C ALA A 10 -11.08 5.16 5.72
N ARG A 11 -11.12 5.74 4.52
CA ARG A 11 -10.93 5.00 3.26
C ARG A 11 -9.48 4.57 3.08
N THR A 12 -8.54 5.48 3.30
CA THR A 12 -7.10 5.20 3.28
C THR A 12 -6.74 4.14 4.32
N TRP A 13 -7.30 4.20 5.53
CA TRP A 13 -7.07 3.19 6.56
C TRP A 13 -7.65 1.82 6.20
N LYS A 14 -8.84 1.79 5.57
CA LYS A 14 -9.46 0.55 5.13
C LYS A 14 -8.56 -0.23 4.16
N VAL A 15 -7.85 0.47 3.28
CA VAL A 15 -6.92 -0.13 2.30
C VAL A 15 -5.79 -0.91 2.98
N VAL A 16 -5.25 -0.40 4.10
CA VAL A 16 -4.26 -1.10 4.94
C VAL A 16 -4.86 -2.38 5.52
N LEU A 17 -6.06 -2.29 6.11
CA LEU A 17 -6.74 -3.43 6.74
C LEU A 17 -7.10 -4.52 5.73
N THR A 18 -7.55 -4.13 4.54
CA THR A 18 -7.95 -5.08 3.48
C THR A 18 -6.77 -5.63 2.69
N ARG A 19 -5.54 -5.16 2.97
CA ARG A 19 -4.29 -5.54 2.29
C ARG A 19 -4.42 -5.41 0.77
N TRP A 20 -4.41 -4.17 0.27
CA TRP A 20 -4.44 -3.93 -1.18
C TRP A 20 -3.43 -4.80 -1.92
N LYS A 21 -3.87 -5.35 -3.05
CA LYS A 21 -3.07 -6.19 -3.92
C LYS A 21 -3.04 -5.55 -5.30
N THR A 22 -1.89 -5.65 -5.95
CA THR A 22 -1.74 -5.23 -7.33
C THR A 22 -2.77 -5.96 -8.21
N PRO A 23 -3.53 -5.23 -9.04
CA PRO A 23 -4.43 -5.81 -10.02
C PRO A 23 -3.76 -6.88 -10.88
N THR A 24 -4.49 -7.95 -11.17
CA THR A 24 -4.01 -9.07 -11.99
C THR A 24 -5.00 -9.40 -13.10
N ARG A 25 -4.50 -9.90 -14.22
CA ARG A 25 -5.30 -10.39 -15.35
C ARG A 25 -4.82 -11.77 -15.79
N ASN A 26 -5.67 -12.51 -16.50
CA ASN A 26 -5.22 -13.72 -17.20
C ASN A 26 -4.57 -13.31 -18.54
N ASN A 27 -3.43 -13.90 -18.87
CA ASN A 27 -2.84 -13.79 -20.19
C ASN A 27 -3.57 -14.70 -21.21
N ALA A 28 -3.13 -14.69 -22.46
CA ALA A 28 -3.73 -15.51 -23.53
C ALA A 28 -3.67 -17.03 -23.26
N GLU A 29 -2.76 -17.47 -22.38
CA GLU A 29 -2.55 -18.86 -21.98
C GLU A 29 -3.33 -19.22 -20.70
N GLY A 30 -4.12 -18.28 -20.14
CA GLY A 30 -4.88 -18.47 -18.90
C GLY A 30 -4.04 -18.35 -17.62
N VAL A 31 -2.80 -17.88 -17.71
CA VAL A 31 -1.91 -17.65 -16.56
C VAL A 31 -2.19 -16.28 -15.94
N VAL A 32 -2.31 -16.23 -14.62
CA VAL A 32 -2.49 -14.97 -13.87
C VAL A 32 -1.17 -14.18 -13.90
N VAL A 33 -1.23 -12.96 -14.44
CA VAL A 33 -0.12 -12.01 -14.52
C VAL A 33 -0.52 -10.67 -13.92
N VAL A 34 0.46 -9.87 -13.53
CA VAL A 34 0.23 -8.47 -13.09
C VAL A 34 -0.42 -7.69 -14.24
N ASN A 35 -1.46 -6.93 -13.92
CA ASN A 35 -2.12 -6.07 -14.89
C ASN A 35 -1.37 -4.74 -15.04
N GLU A 36 -1.28 -4.22 -16.26
CA GLU A 36 -0.67 -2.93 -16.55
C GLU A 36 -1.59 -1.80 -16.08
N GLU A 37 -1.02 -0.71 -15.56
CA GLU A 37 -1.78 0.42 -14.98
C GLU A 37 -2.80 1.01 -15.95
N GLU A 38 -2.49 1.05 -17.23
CA GLU A 38 -3.35 1.53 -18.31
C GLU A 38 -4.64 0.71 -18.46
N ASN A 39 -4.61 -0.55 -18.02
CA ASN A 39 -5.72 -1.50 -18.09
C ASN A 39 -6.46 -1.62 -16.75
N TRP A 40 -6.12 -0.82 -15.75
CA TRP A 40 -6.81 -0.83 -14.47
C TRP A 40 -8.19 -0.20 -14.61
N THR A 41 -9.16 -0.76 -13.89
CA THR A 41 -10.45 -0.10 -13.67
C THR A 41 -10.27 1.16 -12.83
N ASN A 42 -11.23 2.09 -12.91
CA ASN A 42 -11.21 3.30 -12.08
C ASN A 42 -11.11 2.97 -10.59
N ASP A 43 -11.80 1.91 -10.14
CA ASP A 43 -11.77 1.47 -8.75
C ASP A 43 -10.39 0.95 -8.33
N GLU A 44 -9.72 0.19 -9.21
CA GLU A 44 -8.35 -0.29 -8.96
C GLU A 44 -7.34 0.86 -8.88
N ALA A 45 -7.44 1.84 -9.79
CA ALA A 45 -6.61 3.03 -9.78
C ALA A 45 -6.84 3.87 -8.51
N GLU A 46 -8.08 4.04 -8.10
CA GLU A 46 -8.43 4.79 -6.89
C GLU A 46 -7.93 4.07 -5.63
N LEU A 47 -8.07 2.74 -5.55
CA LEU A 47 -7.52 1.96 -4.45
C LEU A 47 -5.99 1.99 -4.41
N SER A 48 -5.32 2.01 -5.57
CA SER A 48 -3.86 2.17 -5.64
C SER A 48 -3.42 3.54 -5.10
N LEU A 49 -4.14 4.61 -5.43
CA LEU A 49 -3.89 5.94 -4.89
C LEU A 49 -4.05 5.98 -3.36
N GLU A 50 -5.11 5.39 -2.84
CA GLU A 50 -5.34 5.29 -1.39
C GLU A 50 -4.25 4.44 -0.70
N ASN A 51 -3.76 3.37 -1.35
CA ASN A 51 -2.63 2.60 -0.86
C ASN A 51 -1.34 3.43 -0.81
N ASN A 52 -1.09 4.25 -1.83
CA ASN A 52 0.07 5.13 -1.88
C ASN A 52 0.05 6.16 -0.74
N LYS A 53 -1.11 6.79 -0.49
CA LYS A 53 -1.31 7.71 0.64
C LYS A 53 -1.05 7.02 1.97
N ALA A 54 -1.57 5.81 2.16
CA ALA A 54 -1.36 5.03 3.38
C ALA A 54 0.12 4.72 3.62
N LEU A 55 0.84 4.25 2.59
CA LEU A 55 2.27 3.97 2.68
C LEU A 55 3.06 5.24 3.01
N ASN A 56 2.76 6.34 2.32
CA ASN A 56 3.42 7.61 2.54
C ASN A 56 3.25 8.10 3.99
N ALA A 57 2.03 8.01 4.52
CA ALA A 57 1.75 8.37 5.90
C ALA A 57 2.44 7.45 6.92
N ILE A 58 2.51 6.13 6.67
CA ILE A 58 3.26 5.20 7.53
C ILE A 58 4.75 5.53 7.52
N PHE A 59 5.33 5.81 6.36
CA PHE A 59 6.75 6.16 6.24
C PHE A 59 7.12 7.47 6.95
N TYR A 60 6.24 8.47 6.94
CA TYR A 60 6.48 9.72 7.67
C TYR A 60 6.12 9.65 9.16
N ALA A 61 5.20 8.77 9.55
CA ALA A 61 4.82 8.59 10.95
C ALA A 61 5.88 7.83 11.77
N VAL A 62 6.70 7.02 11.11
CA VAL A 62 7.73 6.19 11.75
C VAL A 62 9.10 6.79 11.50
N ASP A 63 9.76 7.27 12.55
CA ASP A 63 11.15 7.70 12.48
C ASP A 63 12.04 6.57 11.92
N ALA A 64 13.04 6.92 11.12
CA ALA A 64 13.90 5.96 10.42
C ALA A 64 14.59 4.97 11.37
N GLU A 65 14.96 5.41 12.58
CA GLU A 65 15.58 4.55 13.58
C GLU A 65 14.56 3.58 14.20
N VAL A 66 13.34 4.04 14.42
CA VAL A 66 12.22 3.20 14.88
C VAL A 66 11.83 2.17 13.81
N PHE A 67 11.80 2.57 12.53
CA PHE A 67 11.54 1.66 11.42
C PHE A 67 12.60 0.55 11.33
N LYS A 68 13.87 0.89 11.55
CA LYS A 68 14.97 -0.07 11.57
C LYS A 68 14.83 -1.09 12.71
N LEU A 69 14.43 -0.64 13.91
CA LEU A 69 14.17 -1.52 15.05
C LEU A 69 13.00 -2.48 14.77
N ILE A 70 11.90 -1.99 14.18
CA ILE A 70 10.74 -2.81 13.82
C ILE A 70 11.09 -3.84 12.74
N SER A 71 11.78 -3.42 11.67
CA SER A 71 12.13 -4.29 10.54
C SER A 71 13.17 -5.37 10.87
N ALA A 72 14.04 -5.09 11.85
CA ALA A 72 15.00 -6.05 12.41
C ALA A 72 14.35 -7.05 13.38
N CYS A 73 13.13 -6.79 13.85
CA CYS A 73 12.42 -7.71 14.74
C CYS A 73 11.92 -8.94 13.96
N ILE A 74 12.52 -10.09 14.22
CA ILE A 74 12.18 -11.37 13.57
C ILE A 74 10.78 -11.86 13.99
N VAL A 75 10.41 -11.62 15.25
CA VAL A 75 9.09 -12.03 15.82
C VAL A 75 7.92 -11.28 15.16
N ALA A 76 8.14 -10.05 14.71
CA ALA A 76 7.11 -9.25 14.04
C ALA A 76 6.79 -9.74 12.61
N LYS A 77 7.63 -10.60 12.01
CA LYS A 77 7.45 -11.12 10.65
C LYS A 77 6.56 -12.36 10.56
N GLU A 78 6.16 -12.93 11.70
CA GLU A 78 5.38 -14.16 11.79
C GLU A 78 3.87 -13.93 12.03
N ALA A 79 3.40 -12.67 11.99
CA ALA A 79 1.99 -12.30 12.19
C ALA A 79 1.25 -11.92 10.89
#